data_AF-A0A8J2I533-F1
#
_entry.id   AF-A0A8J2I533-F1
#
_cell.length_a   1.000
_cell.length_b   1.000
_cell.length_c   1.000
_cell.angle_alpha   90.00
_cell.angle_beta   90.00
_cell.angle_gamma   90.00
#
_symmetry.space_group_name_H-M   'P 1'
#
loop_
_entity.id
_entity.type
_entity.pdbx_description
1 polymer ?
#
loop_
_entity_poly.entity_id
_entity_poly.type
_entity_poly.pdbx_seq_one_letter_code
_entity_poly.pdbx_strand_id
1 'polypeptide(L)'
;MEIDEYSFEAWGLKLEEVKTDLDELEKNVSATQCERQACHRLATAFHAELPRELRDYVYNQIIEEPILFHVENLQHRKNAYVDHLERIYSPSYVGNEVAREAAEYYYSIVHFSANFKEMEKTMTKDVFNLGVKPYVYIRTLHVRIRIDKMFDSPISRGRAKMNGRLLEDDAVRESVVKEKSKLSDLYQKLGAGLALFMGKREPSSLKLHVDLTLGEHPHSDIHGLTQEDMVTALRDYERGFMNVMESIRKPVHDMIHTGYNVEVTWRMLDVDDYSGRTCCADGDCGESDCNSDGDSDTRSEEGCGCSEYDVWDEHDVCSLYKDRKLGLFRLSKEEWETVRTFLNMTLTIHQSTTNSPFFLVGKSHTRLPLRSLQP
;
A
#
# COMPACT_ATOMS: atom_id res chain seq x y z
N MET A 1 55.69 -7.99 37.30
CA MET A 1 54.56 -7.18 36.84
C MET A 1 54.55 -5.93 37.67
N GLU A 2 55.29 -4.92 37.23
CA GLU A 2 55.14 -3.57 37.75
C GLU A 2 53.85 -3.05 37.12
N ILE A 3 52.85 -2.77 37.95
CA ILE A 3 51.66 -2.04 37.52
C ILE A 3 52.13 -0.60 37.43
N ASP A 4 52.25 -0.07 36.21
CA ASP A 4 52.65 1.32 35.99
C ASP A 4 51.70 2.25 36.76
N GLU A 5 52.28 3.07 37.64
CA GLU A 5 51.59 4.13 38.39
C GLU A 5 50.81 5.08 37.45
N TYR A 6 51.28 5.22 36.21
CA TYR A 6 50.60 5.96 35.14
C TYR A 6 49.21 5.41 34.77
N SER A 7 48.91 4.13 35.06
CA SER A 7 47.58 3.58 34.81
C SER A 7 46.54 4.06 35.83
N PHE A 8 46.93 4.41 37.06
CA PHE A 8 45.97 4.79 38.09
C PHE A 8 45.39 6.20 37.86
N GLU A 9 46.22 7.14 37.41
CA GLU A 9 45.78 8.50 37.08
C GLU A 9 44.86 8.53 35.85
N ALA A 10 45.17 7.73 34.83
CA ALA A 10 44.32 7.58 33.65
C ALA A 10 42.93 7.00 33.98
N TRP A 11 42.85 6.10 34.96
CA TRP A 11 41.58 5.56 35.44
C TRP A 11 40.80 6.56 36.30
N GLY A 12 41.50 7.39 37.08
CA GLY A 12 40.89 8.49 37.84
C GLY A 12 40.19 9.51 36.94
N LEU A 13 40.83 9.93 35.84
CA LEU A 13 40.24 10.86 34.87
C LEU A 13 38.99 10.28 34.19
N LYS A 14 39.03 8.99 33.80
CA LYS A 14 37.84 8.31 33.24
C LYS A 14 36.69 8.20 34.24
N LEU A 15 36.98 8.06 35.53
CA LEU A 15 35.94 7.97 36.55
C LEU A 15 35.20 9.30 36.75
N GLU A 16 35.91 10.43 36.70
CA GLU A 16 35.29 11.76 36.80
C GLU A 16 34.48 12.13 35.54
N GLU A 17 34.93 11.71 34.35
CA GLU A 17 34.16 11.85 33.11
C GLU A 17 32.84 11.08 33.20
N VAL A 18 32.88 9.80 33.62
CA VAL A 18 31.68 8.97 33.80
C VAL A 18 30.72 9.54 34.84
N LYS A 19 31.21 10.15 35.93
CA LYS A 19 30.35 10.82 36.92
C LYS A 19 29.65 12.05 36.32
N THR A 20 30.37 12.84 35.53
CA THR A 20 29.81 14.04 34.88
C THR A 20 28.70 13.65 33.90
N ASP A 21 28.94 12.60 33.10
CA ASP A 21 27.93 12.04 32.19
C ASP A 21 26.70 11.50 32.95
N LEU A 22 26.93 10.87 34.12
CA LEU A 22 25.85 10.37 34.98
C LEU A 22 24.98 11.52 35.52
N ASP A 23 25.60 12.58 36.04
CA ASP A 23 24.89 13.76 36.56
C ASP A 23 24.10 14.50 35.47
N GLU A 24 24.66 14.62 34.26
CA GLU A 24 23.96 15.18 33.11
C GLU A 24 22.77 14.31 32.68
N LEU A 25 22.95 12.99 32.69
CA LEU A 25 21.87 12.04 32.40
C LEU A 25 20.74 12.14 33.43
N GLU A 26 21.06 12.20 34.73
CA GLU A 26 20.06 12.38 35.80
C GLU A 26 19.28 13.69 35.65
N LYS A 27 19.97 14.79 35.32
CA LYS A 27 19.33 16.09 35.06
C LYS A 27 18.38 16.02 33.86
N ASN A 28 18.79 15.38 32.77
CA ASN A 28 17.97 15.20 31.58
C ASN A 28 16.75 14.32 31.86
N VAL A 29 16.92 13.24 32.64
CA VAL A 29 15.81 12.37 33.07
C VAL A 29 14.79 13.16 33.91
N SER A 30 15.25 13.96 34.87
CA SER A 30 14.39 14.78 35.73
C SER A 30 13.61 15.84 34.92
N ALA A 31 14.29 16.54 34.00
CA ALA A 31 13.64 17.51 33.11
C ALA A 31 12.54 16.85 32.26
N THR A 32 12.85 15.69 31.67
CA THR A 32 11.89 14.92 30.87
C THR A 32 10.69 14.44 31.70
N GLN A 33 10.91 14.07 32.97
CA GLN A 33 9.83 13.67 33.87
C GLN A 33 8.90 14.84 34.24
N CYS A 34 9.47 16.03 34.47
CA CYS A 34 8.69 17.24 34.72
C CYS A 34 7.81 17.61 33.52
N GLU A 35 8.39 17.54 32.31
CA GLU A 35 7.67 17.75 31.05
C GLU A 35 6.52 16.75 30.88
N ARG A 36 6.78 15.44 31.09
CA ARG A 36 5.74 14.39 31.04
C ARG A 36 4.58 14.68 31.99
N GLN A 37 4.86 15.07 33.24
CA GLN A 37 3.81 15.39 34.21
C GLN A 37 3.02 16.64 33.81
N ALA A 38 3.67 17.67 33.26
CA ALA A 38 3.01 18.85 32.76
C ALA A 38 2.08 18.52 31.57
N CYS A 39 2.56 17.74 30.59
CA CYS A 39 1.75 17.24 29.48
C CYS A 39 0.56 16.42 29.98
N HIS A 40 0.77 15.55 30.96
CA HIS A 40 -0.28 14.67 31.48
C HIS A 40 -1.40 15.47 32.14
N ARG A 41 -1.03 16.45 32.97
CA ARG A 41 -2.01 17.36 33.61
C ARG A 41 -2.81 18.15 32.58
N LEU A 42 -2.12 18.70 31.57
CA LEU A 42 -2.77 19.47 30.51
C LEU A 42 -3.72 18.59 29.70
N ALA A 43 -3.28 17.41 29.26
CA ALA A 43 -4.08 16.46 28.50
C ALA A 43 -5.32 15.98 29.29
N THR A 44 -5.14 15.72 30.60
CA THR A 44 -6.25 15.34 31.49
C THR A 44 -7.27 16.45 31.62
N ALA A 45 -6.83 17.70 31.85
CA ALA A 45 -7.72 18.85 31.91
C ALA A 45 -8.43 19.10 30.56
N PHE A 46 -7.70 19.02 29.45
CA PHE A 46 -8.23 19.11 28.10
C PHE A 46 -9.34 18.06 27.84
N HIS A 47 -9.10 16.81 28.23
CA HIS A 47 -10.07 15.72 28.04
C HIS A 47 -11.30 15.85 28.94
N ALA A 48 -11.13 16.36 30.17
CA ALA A 48 -12.21 16.55 31.13
C ALA A 48 -13.12 17.74 30.77
N GLU A 49 -12.54 18.86 30.32
CA GLU A 49 -13.27 20.13 30.14
C GLU A 49 -13.89 20.29 28.74
N LEU A 50 -13.25 19.74 27.70
CA LEU A 50 -13.74 19.91 26.33
C LEU A 50 -14.68 18.77 25.93
N PRO A 51 -15.81 19.05 25.24
CA PRO A 51 -16.62 18.01 24.61
C PRO A 51 -15.87 17.33 23.47
N ARG A 52 -16.29 16.10 23.11
CA ARG A 52 -15.58 15.24 22.15
C ARG A 52 -15.35 15.93 20.81
N GLU A 53 -16.32 16.70 20.32
CA GLU A 53 -16.26 17.38 19.03
C GLU A 53 -15.14 18.44 18.97
N LEU A 54 -14.91 19.17 20.07
CA LEU A 54 -13.81 20.13 20.16
C LEU A 54 -12.46 19.43 20.30
N ARG A 55 -12.42 18.26 20.95
CA ARG A 55 -11.20 17.45 21.04
C ARG A 55 -10.81 16.87 19.69
N ASP A 56 -11.78 16.36 18.93
CA ASP A 56 -11.60 15.92 17.55
C ASP A 56 -11.06 17.05 16.64
N TYR A 57 -11.52 18.30 16.84
CA TYR A 57 -10.95 19.47 16.14
C TYR A 57 -9.48 19.68 16.48
N VAL A 58 -9.09 19.55 17.74
CA VAL A 58 -7.68 19.67 18.16
C VAL A 58 -6.85 18.50 17.63
N TYR A 59 -7.35 17.27 17.67
CA TYR A 59 -6.66 16.12 17.05
C TYR A 59 -6.46 16.32 15.55
N ASN A 60 -7.42 16.94 14.83
CA ASN A 60 -7.26 17.29 13.43
C ASN A 60 -6.12 18.29 13.16
N GLN A 61 -5.79 19.14 14.13
CA GLN A 61 -4.67 20.08 14.00
C GLN A 61 -3.32 19.42 14.34
N ILE A 62 -3.32 18.44 15.23
CA ILE A 62 -2.11 17.75 15.68
C ILE A 62 -1.74 16.62 14.71
N ILE A 63 -2.73 15.87 14.25
CA ILE A 63 -2.55 14.76 13.32
C ILE A 63 -2.65 15.37 11.93
N GLU A 64 -1.50 15.59 11.30
CA GLU A 64 -1.39 16.11 9.95
C GLU A 64 -2.21 15.29 8.93
N GLU A 65 -2.47 15.90 7.77
CA GLU A 65 -3.40 15.43 6.74
C GLU A 65 -3.36 13.92 6.47
N PRO A 66 -4.49 13.32 6.07
CA PRO A 66 -4.60 11.88 5.83
C PRO A 66 -3.71 11.43 4.66
N ILE A 67 -2.46 11.08 4.97
CA ILE A 67 -1.55 10.42 4.05
C ILE A 67 -2.15 9.03 3.73
N LEU A 68 -2.00 8.56 2.49
CA LEU A 68 -2.32 7.17 2.17
C LEU A 68 -1.29 6.27 2.86
N PHE A 69 -1.68 5.59 3.94
CA PHE A 69 -0.75 4.74 4.69
C PHE A 69 -0.69 3.34 4.07
N HIS A 70 0.46 3.03 3.45
CA HIS A 70 0.83 1.65 3.16
C HIS A 70 1.25 0.96 4.44
N VAL A 71 0.49 -0.06 4.82
CA VAL A 71 0.70 -0.78 6.09
C VAL A 71 2.05 -1.48 6.14
N GLU A 72 2.55 -1.92 4.99
CA GLU A 72 3.91 -2.48 4.83
C GLU A 72 4.98 -1.50 5.38
N ASN A 73 4.72 -0.19 5.36
CA ASN A 73 5.63 0.84 5.86
C ASN A 73 5.37 1.24 7.33
N LEU A 74 4.30 0.78 7.98
CA LEU A 74 4.02 1.13 9.38
C LEU A 74 5.08 0.59 10.35
N GLN A 75 5.74 -0.52 9.99
CA GLN A 75 6.84 -1.05 10.80
C GLN A 75 8.14 -0.27 10.59
N HIS A 76 8.44 0.11 9.36
CA HIS A 76 9.67 0.86 9.05
C HIS A 76 9.59 2.33 9.46
N ARG A 77 8.38 2.92 9.50
CA ARG A 77 8.17 4.30 9.93
C ARG A 77 8.05 4.50 11.44
N LYS A 78 7.98 3.44 12.25
CA LYS A 78 8.16 3.57 13.72
C LYS A 78 9.45 4.31 14.08
N ASN A 79 10.47 4.24 13.23
CA ASN A 79 11.75 4.91 13.46
C ASN A 79 11.86 6.28 12.78
N ALA A 80 10.95 6.65 11.87
CA ALA A 80 11.05 7.89 11.08
C ALA A 80 10.19 9.05 11.64
N TYR A 81 9.19 8.75 12.49
CA TYR A 81 8.31 9.74 13.13
C TYR A 81 8.54 9.85 14.65
N VAL A 82 9.71 9.44 15.12
CA VAL A 82 10.04 9.29 16.55
C VAL A 82 9.93 10.60 17.34
N ASP A 83 9.95 11.77 16.73
CA ASP A 83 10.38 12.94 17.52
C ASP A 83 9.25 13.71 18.24
N HIS A 84 8.03 13.81 17.72
CA HIS A 84 7.00 14.68 18.36
C HIS A 84 5.58 14.10 18.39
N LEU A 85 5.14 13.41 17.33
CA LEU A 85 3.76 12.91 17.20
C LEU A 85 3.49 11.65 18.04
N GLU A 86 4.51 10.88 18.42
CA GLU A 86 4.30 9.70 19.29
C GLU A 86 3.85 10.07 20.71
N ARG A 87 4.10 11.32 21.15
CA ARG A 87 3.75 11.74 22.52
C ARG A 87 2.26 11.70 22.78
N ILE A 88 1.42 12.06 21.79
CA ILE A 88 -0.04 12.02 21.93
C ILE A 88 -0.57 10.57 22.00
N TYR A 89 0.17 9.61 21.47
CA TYR A 89 -0.18 8.19 21.55
C TYR A 89 0.47 7.47 22.73
N SER A 90 1.28 8.17 23.55
CA SER A 90 1.97 7.60 24.70
C SER A 90 1.18 7.83 25.99
N PRO A 91 0.67 6.77 26.64
CA PRO A 91 -0.07 6.91 27.90
C PRO A 91 0.73 7.60 29.01
N SER A 92 2.07 7.49 28.97
CA SER A 92 2.96 8.12 29.95
C SER A 92 3.02 9.65 29.84
N TYR A 93 2.69 10.22 28.68
CA TYR A 93 2.68 11.67 28.44
C TYR A 93 1.29 12.26 28.58
N VAL A 94 0.25 11.63 28.03
CA VAL A 94 -1.10 12.22 27.96
C VAL A 94 -2.15 11.48 28.78
N GLY A 95 -1.79 10.33 29.36
CA GLY A 95 -2.74 9.44 30.03
C GLY A 95 -3.40 8.46 29.05
N ASN A 96 -3.87 7.33 29.59
CA ASN A 96 -4.39 6.23 28.76
C ASN A 96 -5.68 6.61 28.01
N GLU A 97 -6.55 7.41 28.61
CA GLU A 97 -7.81 7.81 27.99
C GLU A 97 -7.58 8.70 26.76
N VAL A 98 -6.74 9.72 26.90
CA VAL A 98 -6.40 10.66 25.82
C VAL A 98 -5.63 9.96 24.71
N ALA A 99 -4.64 9.13 25.07
CA ALA A 99 -3.87 8.37 24.07
C ALA A 99 -4.78 7.45 23.24
N ARG A 100 -5.66 6.71 23.93
CA ARG A 100 -6.62 5.80 23.27
C ARG A 100 -7.56 6.58 22.36
N GLU A 101 -8.14 7.67 22.84
CA GLU A 101 -9.04 8.52 22.07
C GLU A 101 -8.36 9.13 20.82
N ALA A 102 -7.12 9.63 20.97
CA ALA A 102 -6.35 10.15 19.85
C ALA A 102 -6.06 9.06 18.80
N ALA A 103 -5.80 7.83 19.23
CA ALA A 103 -5.63 6.69 18.32
C ALA A 103 -6.94 6.32 17.60
N GLU A 104 -8.08 6.32 18.30
CA GLU A 104 -9.40 6.13 17.67
C GLU A 104 -9.65 7.17 16.57
N TYR A 105 -9.35 8.44 16.88
CA TYR A 105 -9.49 9.54 15.92
C TYR A 105 -8.54 9.35 14.73
N TYR A 106 -7.27 9.02 14.96
CA TYR A 106 -6.29 8.69 13.92
C TYR A 106 -6.82 7.62 12.95
N TYR A 107 -7.29 6.48 13.47
CA TYR A 107 -7.84 5.42 12.63
C TYR A 107 -9.09 5.86 11.85
N SER A 108 -9.83 6.85 12.33
CA SER A 108 -11.03 7.34 11.67
C SER A 108 -10.79 8.27 10.49
N ILE A 109 -9.68 9.03 10.51
CA ILE A 109 -9.34 9.98 9.45
C ILE A 109 -8.37 9.41 8.42
N VAL A 110 -7.52 8.47 8.82
CA VAL A 110 -6.47 7.92 7.97
C VAL A 110 -7.03 7.01 6.87
N HIS A 111 -6.47 7.15 5.66
CA HIS A 111 -6.73 6.25 4.55
C HIS A 111 -5.77 5.05 4.62
N PHE A 112 -6.31 3.87 4.92
CA PHE A 112 -5.51 2.65 5.04
C PHE A 112 -5.37 1.96 3.69
N SER A 113 -4.17 1.51 3.35
CA SER A 113 -3.95 0.66 2.19
C SER A 113 -3.34 -0.67 2.58
N ALA A 114 -4.05 -1.75 2.25
CA ALA A 114 -3.68 -3.12 2.59
C ALA A 114 -3.66 -4.00 1.34
N ASN A 115 -2.70 -4.94 1.28
CA ASN A 115 -2.77 -6.05 0.36
C ASN A 115 -3.91 -6.99 0.80
N PHE A 116 -4.74 -7.48 -0.12
CA PHE A 116 -5.85 -8.38 0.24
C PHE A 116 -5.38 -9.61 1.06
N LYS A 117 -4.14 -10.07 0.85
CA LYS A 117 -3.57 -11.21 1.58
C LYS A 117 -3.29 -10.93 3.05
N GLU A 118 -3.03 -9.67 3.38
CA GLU A 118 -2.64 -9.23 4.73
C GLU A 118 -3.71 -8.37 5.39
N MET A 119 -4.88 -8.23 4.74
CA MET A 119 -5.93 -7.32 5.16
C MET A 119 -6.38 -7.61 6.61
N GLU A 120 -6.64 -8.86 6.95
CA GLU A 120 -7.07 -9.23 8.31
C GLU A 120 -6.02 -8.86 9.38
N LYS A 121 -4.77 -9.28 9.17
CA LYS A 121 -3.64 -8.97 10.07
C LYS A 121 -3.44 -7.47 10.23
N THR A 122 -3.59 -6.74 9.14
CA THR A 122 -3.43 -5.29 9.08
C THR A 122 -4.51 -4.57 9.89
N MET A 123 -5.77 -4.94 9.67
CA MET A 123 -6.93 -4.28 10.27
C MET A 123 -7.11 -4.62 11.75
N THR A 124 -6.48 -5.68 12.23
CA THR A 124 -6.50 -6.13 13.64
C THR A 124 -5.31 -5.65 14.46
N LYS A 125 -4.23 -5.19 13.81
CA LYS A 125 -2.99 -4.79 14.50
C LYS A 125 -3.13 -3.40 15.12
N ASP A 126 -3.17 -3.36 16.45
CA ASP A 126 -3.04 -2.11 17.20
C ASP A 126 -1.58 -1.62 17.19
N VAL A 127 -1.27 -0.65 16.33
CA VAL A 127 0.10 -0.14 16.17
C VAL A 127 0.61 0.57 17.43
N PHE A 128 -0.32 1.14 18.22
CA PHE A 128 -0.03 1.93 19.42
C PHE A 128 -0.08 1.11 20.71
N ASN A 129 -0.56 -0.14 20.66
CA ASN A 129 -0.75 -1.02 21.83
C ASN A 129 -1.62 -0.38 22.94
N LEU A 130 -2.69 0.33 22.55
CA LEU A 130 -3.63 1.03 23.44
C LEU A 130 -4.91 0.22 23.69
N GLY A 131 -4.98 -1.01 23.17
CA GLY A 131 -6.18 -1.85 23.22
C GLY A 131 -7.27 -1.40 22.24
N VAL A 132 -6.91 -0.60 21.24
CA VAL A 132 -7.83 -0.12 20.20
C VAL A 132 -7.96 -1.18 19.13
N LYS A 133 -9.19 -1.44 18.67
CA LYS A 133 -9.47 -2.34 17.55
C LYS A 133 -9.58 -1.51 16.26
N PRO A 134 -8.54 -1.44 15.40
CA PRO A 134 -8.49 -0.46 14.31
C PRO A 134 -9.68 -0.57 13.35
N TYR A 135 -10.06 -1.79 12.96
CA TYR A 135 -11.18 -2.06 12.07
C TYR A 135 -12.51 -1.42 12.52
N VAL A 136 -12.68 -1.11 13.81
CA VAL A 136 -13.87 -0.41 14.34
C VAL A 136 -13.94 1.04 13.87
N TYR A 137 -12.80 1.72 13.74
CA TYR A 137 -12.73 3.15 13.49
C TYR A 137 -12.42 3.49 12.02
N ILE A 138 -11.76 2.59 11.29
CA ILE A 138 -11.41 2.78 9.88
C ILE A 138 -12.65 3.11 9.04
N ARG A 139 -12.57 4.25 8.33
CA ARG A 139 -13.61 4.79 7.43
C ARG A 139 -13.27 4.68 5.96
N THR A 140 -11.98 4.64 5.62
CA THR A 140 -11.50 4.55 4.24
C THR A 140 -10.45 3.44 4.13
N LEU A 141 -10.73 2.44 3.30
CA LEU A 141 -9.85 1.29 3.06
C LEU A 141 -9.56 1.14 1.57
N HIS A 142 -8.29 1.07 1.24
CA HIS A 142 -7.73 0.77 -0.07
C HIS A 142 -7.24 -0.68 -0.08
N VAL A 143 -7.92 -1.55 -0.82
CA VAL A 143 -7.53 -2.95 -0.97
C VAL A 143 -6.79 -3.10 -2.29
N ARG A 144 -5.50 -3.41 -2.20
CA ARG A 144 -4.63 -3.65 -3.35
C ARG A 144 -4.71 -5.10 -3.76
N ILE A 145 -5.05 -5.33 -5.03
CA ILE A 145 -5.15 -6.65 -5.65
C ILE A 145 -4.26 -6.66 -6.88
N ARG A 146 -3.26 -7.55 -6.87
CA ARG A 146 -2.33 -7.76 -7.99
C ARG A 146 -2.88 -8.86 -8.90
N ILE A 147 -3.26 -8.50 -10.12
CA ILE A 147 -3.94 -9.38 -11.09
C ILE A 147 -2.93 -10.25 -11.84
N ASP A 148 -1.75 -9.71 -12.14
CA ASP A 148 -0.62 -10.42 -12.78
C ASP A 148 -0.25 -11.73 -12.07
N LYS A 149 -0.30 -11.74 -10.74
CA LYS A 149 0.05 -12.93 -9.96
C LYS A 149 -1.06 -13.98 -9.96
N MET A 150 -2.27 -13.65 -10.44
CA MET A 150 -3.42 -14.55 -10.44
C MET A 150 -3.49 -15.43 -11.67
N PHE A 151 -2.98 -14.95 -12.81
CA PHE A 151 -3.06 -15.67 -14.08
C PHE A 151 -1.66 -16.02 -14.58
N ASP A 152 -1.43 -17.31 -14.82
CA ASP A 152 -0.24 -17.69 -15.59
C ASP A 152 -0.48 -17.23 -17.02
N SER A 153 0.37 -16.31 -17.50
CA SER A 153 0.25 -15.75 -18.85
C SER A 153 0.16 -16.88 -19.87
N PRO A 154 -0.75 -16.78 -20.86
CA PRO A 154 -0.79 -17.71 -21.98
C PRO A 154 0.56 -17.82 -22.69
N ILE A 155 1.40 -16.78 -22.60
CA ILE A 155 2.76 -16.74 -23.16
C ILE A 155 3.69 -17.72 -22.41
N SER A 156 3.56 -17.81 -21.08
CA SER A 156 4.28 -18.84 -20.30
C SER A 156 3.81 -20.25 -20.69
N ARG A 157 2.55 -20.41 -21.12
CA ARG A 157 2.04 -21.68 -21.67
C ARG A 157 2.53 -21.93 -23.10
N GLY A 158 2.67 -20.88 -23.91
CA GLY A 158 3.10 -20.93 -25.31
C GLY A 158 4.57 -21.32 -25.48
N ARG A 159 5.48 -20.85 -24.62
CA ARG A 159 6.89 -21.27 -24.65
C ARG A 159 7.07 -22.77 -24.38
N ALA A 160 6.15 -23.41 -23.65
CA ALA A 160 6.16 -24.86 -23.47
C ALA A 160 5.87 -25.63 -24.77
N LYS A 161 5.17 -25.02 -25.74
CA LYS A 161 4.84 -25.64 -27.05
C LYS A 161 6.03 -25.77 -27.99
N MET A 162 7.04 -24.90 -27.90
CA MET A 162 8.21 -24.95 -28.80
C MET A 162 9.07 -26.22 -28.64
N ASN A 163 8.86 -27.01 -27.58
CA ASN A 163 9.59 -28.25 -27.35
C ASN A 163 8.86 -29.54 -27.79
N GLY A 164 7.74 -29.43 -28.53
CA GLY A 164 7.19 -30.55 -29.32
C GLY A 164 6.65 -31.76 -28.54
N ARG A 165 6.38 -31.64 -27.23
CA ARG A 165 5.76 -32.71 -26.44
C ARG A 165 4.29 -32.39 -26.15
N LEU A 166 3.41 -33.34 -26.51
CA LEU A 166 1.96 -33.42 -26.33
C LEU A 166 1.48 -33.42 -24.85
N LEU A 167 2.10 -32.63 -23.96
CA LEU A 167 1.68 -32.47 -22.56
C LEU A 167 0.61 -31.38 -22.39
N GLU A 168 -0.13 -31.06 -23.46
CA GLU A 168 -1.01 -29.89 -23.52
C GLU A 168 -2.19 -29.97 -22.53
N ASP A 169 -2.78 -31.15 -22.37
CA ASP A 169 -3.99 -31.29 -21.54
C ASP A 169 -3.70 -31.19 -20.04
N ASP A 170 -2.60 -31.80 -19.57
CA ASP A 170 -2.25 -31.81 -18.15
C ASP A 170 -1.78 -30.43 -17.66
N ALA A 171 -0.96 -29.73 -18.46
CA ALA A 171 -0.47 -28.40 -18.11
C ALA A 171 -1.60 -27.34 -18.10
N VAL A 172 -2.53 -27.40 -19.05
CA VAL A 172 -3.71 -26.53 -19.07
C VAL A 172 -4.60 -26.82 -17.87
N ARG A 173 -4.84 -28.10 -17.57
CA ARG A 173 -5.62 -28.50 -16.39
C ARG A 173 -4.96 -28.02 -15.10
N GLU A 174 -3.65 -28.14 -14.95
CA GLU A 174 -2.93 -27.65 -13.78
C GLU A 174 -3.02 -26.11 -13.64
N SER A 175 -2.90 -25.38 -14.74
CA SER A 175 -3.03 -23.91 -14.74
C SER A 175 -4.44 -23.46 -14.32
N VAL A 176 -5.49 -24.10 -14.83
CA VAL A 176 -6.89 -23.82 -14.42
C VAL A 176 -7.11 -24.14 -12.94
N VAL A 177 -6.54 -25.23 -12.43
CA VAL A 177 -6.63 -25.59 -11.01
C VAL A 177 -5.91 -24.55 -10.14
N LYS A 178 -4.74 -24.07 -10.57
CA LYS A 178 -4.00 -22.99 -9.89
C LYS A 178 -4.79 -21.68 -9.90
N GLU A 179 -5.35 -21.28 -11.04
CA GLU A 179 -6.19 -20.08 -11.19
C GLU A 179 -7.37 -20.14 -10.20
N LYS A 180 -8.12 -21.26 -10.22
CA LYS A 180 -9.26 -21.48 -9.31
C LYS A 180 -8.85 -21.43 -7.83
N SER A 181 -7.70 -21.99 -7.49
CA SER A 181 -7.16 -21.93 -6.12
C SER A 181 -6.84 -20.50 -5.69
N LYS A 182 -6.18 -19.70 -6.56
CA LYS A 182 -5.86 -18.30 -6.28
C LYS A 182 -7.12 -17.43 -6.15
N LEU A 183 -8.12 -17.64 -7.00
CA LEU A 183 -9.42 -16.94 -6.91
C LEU A 183 -10.19 -17.30 -5.64
N SER A 184 -10.16 -18.58 -5.24
CA SER A 184 -10.73 -19.02 -3.97
C SER A 184 -10.02 -18.38 -2.77
N ASP A 185 -8.69 -18.28 -2.80
CA ASP A 185 -7.89 -17.60 -1.77
C ASP A 185 -8.23 -16.11 -1.68
N LEU A 186 -8.36 -15.43 -2.83
CA LEU A 186 -8.82 -14.04 -2.90
C LEU A 186 -10.20 -13.88 -2.24
N TYR A 187 -11.17 -14.71 -2.65
CA TYR A 187 -12.53 -14.67 -2.10
C TYR A 187 -12.53 -14.88 -0.58
N GLN A 188 -11.82 -15.89 -0.09
CA GLN A 188 -11.77 -16.22 1.33
C GLN A 188 -11.10 -15.13 2.16
N LYS A 189 -9.94 -14.63 1.74
CA LYS A 189 -9.20 -13.61 2.50
C LYS A 189 -9.86 -12.24 2.46
N LEU A 190 -10.39 -11.86 1.30
CA LEU A 190 -11.17 -10.63 1.19
C LEU A 190 -12.43 -10.74 2.05
N GLY A 191 -13.16 -11.85 1.97
CA GLY A 191 -14.33 -12.11 2.81
C GLY A 191 -14.02 -12.06 4.30
N ALA A 192 -12.95 -12.72 4.74
CA ALA A 192 -12.53 -12.73 6.14
C ALA A 192 -12.19 -11.32 6.66
N GLY A 193 -11.40 -10.54 5.89
CA GLY A 193 -11.05 -9.20 6.32
C GLY A 193 -12.24 -8.22 6.25
N LEU A 194 -13.16 -8.35 5.29
CA LEU A 194 -14.38 -7.53 5.25
C LEU A 194 -15.36 -7.92 6.37
N ALA A 195 -15.38 -9.19 6.79
CA ALA A 195 -16.18 -9.64 7.92
C ALA A 195 -15.79 -8.99 9.26
N LEU A 196 -14.55 -8.53 9.41
CA LEU A 196 -14.14 -7.72 10.56
C LEU A 196 -14.99 -6.45 10.70
N PHE A 197 -15.35 -5.83 9.57
CA PHE A 197 -16.19 -4.63 9.56
C PHE A 197 -17.63 -4.96 9.84
N MET A 198 -18.13 -6.12 9.40
CA MET A 198 -19.54 -6.52 9.55
C MET A 198 -19.96 -6.75 11.01
N GLY A 199 -19.02 -7.11 11.89
CA GLY A 199 -19.31 -7.38 13.30
C GLY A 199 -19.60 -6.16 14.18
N LYS A 200 -19.62 -4.94 13.63
CA LYS A 200 -19.90 -3.73 14.43
C LYS A 200 -21.38 -3.64 14.81
N ARG A 201 -21.64 -3.15 16.03
CA ARG A 201 -23.01 -2.89 16.52
C ARG A 201 -23.72 -1.76 15.77
N GLU A 202 -22.95 -0.84 15.18
CA GLU A 202 -23.48 0.28 14.41
C GLU A 202 -22.87 0.28 13.01
N PRO A 203 -23.71 0.27 11.95
CA PRO A 203 -23.24 0.30 10.58
C PRO A 203 -22.60 1.66 10.29
N SER A 204 -21.28 1.72 10.38
CA SER A 204 -20.51 2.87 9.92
C SER A 204 -20.38 2.85 8.40
N SER A 205 -20.39 4.01 7.76
CA SER A 205 -19.99 4.11 6.34
C SER A 205 -18.51 3.73 6.19
N LEU A 206 -18.23 2.74 5.35
CA LEU A 206 -16.87 2.37 4.93
C LEU A 206 -16.73 2.71 3.44
N LYS A 207 -15.77 3.55 3.11
CA LYS A 207 -15.33 3.77 1.72
C LYS A 207 -14.31 2.71 1.38
N LEU A 208 -14.64 1.85 0.43
CA LEU A 208 -13.82 0.73 -0.02
C LEU A 208 -13.27 1.03 -1.42
N HIS A 209 -12.03 1.45 -1.48
CA HIS A 209 -11.31 1.61 -2.74
C HIS A 209 -10.66 0.26 -3.09
N VAL A 210 -11.00 -0.31 -4.24
CA VAL A 210 -10.36 -1.53 -4.74
C VAL A 210 -9.39 -1.13 -5.84
N ASP A 211 -8.10 -1.20 -5.50
CA ASP A 211 -7.01 -0.82 -6.38
C ASP A 211 -6.51 -2.09 -7.06
N LEU A 212 -6.84 -2.25 -8.34
CA LEU A 212 -6.41 -3.33 -9.20
C LEU A 212 -5.09 -2.94 -9.85
N THR A 213 -4.05 -3.68 -9.55
CA THR A 213 -2.70 -3.45 -10.09
C THR A 213 -2.38 -4.54 -11.09
N LEU A 214 -1.95 -4.11 -12.26
CA LEU A 214 -1.35 -5.01 -13.23
C LEU A 214 0.14 -5.03 -12.91
N GLY A 215 0.76 -6.20 -12.96
CA GLY A 215 2.20 -6.31 -12.79
C GLY A 215 2.95 -5.66 -13.94
N GLU A 216 4.27 -5.56 -13.80
CA GLU A 216 5.18 -5.16 -14.88
C GLU A 216 4.73 -5.79 -16.19
N HIS A 217 4.47 -4.91 -17.16
CA HIS A 217 3.63 -5.22 -18.30
C HIS A 217 3.95 -6.59 -18.92
N PRO A 218 2.94 -7.39 -19.27
CA PRO A 218 3.16 -8.57 -20.11
C PRO A 218 3.75 -8.20 -21.50
N HIS A 219 3.84 -6.91 -21.83
CA HIS A 219 4.36 -6.38 -23.09
C HIS A 219 5.81 -6.81 -23.39
N SER A 220 6.67 -7.00 -22.38
CA SER A 220 8.05 -7.48 -22.63
C SER A 220 8.08 -8.88 -23.26
N ASP A 221 7.04 -9.68 -23.01
CA ASP A 221 6.90 -11.04 -23.54
C ASP A 221 6.07 -11.12 -24.84
N ILE A 222 5.55 -9.99 -25.36
CA ILE A 222 4.71 -9.97 -26.59
C ILE A 222 5.57 -9.99 -27.86
N HIS A 223 6.87 -9.66 -27.76
CA HIS A 223 7.77 -9.71 -28.90
C HIS A 223 7.87 -11.15 -29.46
N GLY A 224 7.34 -11.35 -30.67
CA GLY A 224 7.38 -12.63 -31.39
C GLY A 224 6.09 -13.46 -31.36
N LEU A 225 5.00 -12.97 -30.76
CA LEU A 225 3.70 -13.63 -30.86
C LEU A 225 3.04 -13.38 -32.23
N THR A 226 2.32 -14.38 -32.74
CA THR A 226 1.45 -14.16 -33.89
C THR A 226 0.25 -13.29 -33.49
N GLN A 227 -0.41 -12.66 -34.45
CA GLN A 227 -1.62 -11.88 -34.20
C GLN A 227 -2.72 -12.74 -33.54
N GLU A 228 -2.81 -14.01 -33.90
CA GLU A 228 -3.79 -14.95 -33.31
C GLU A 228 -3.46 -15.27 -31.84
N ASP A 229 -2.18 -15.44 -31.52
CA ASP A 229 -1.71 -15.64 -30.14
C ASP A 229 -1.98 -14.41 -29.28
N MET A 230 -1.78 -13.20 -29.82
CA MET A 230 -2.09 -11.95 -29.12
C MET A 230 -3.59 -11.83 -28.80
N VAL A 231 -4.46 -12.13 -29.77
CA VAL A 231 -5.92 -12.10 -29.55
C VAL A 231 -6.33 -13.11 -28.49
N THR A 232 -5.75 -14.31 -28.54
CA THR A 232 -6.01 -15.35 -27.54
C THR A 232 -5.53 -14.94 -26.15
N ALA A 233 -4.35 -14.33 -26.06
CA ALA A 233 -3.80 -13.83 -24.80
C ALA A 233 -4.67 -12.73 -24.17
N LEU A 234 -5.18 -11.81 -25.00
CA LEU A 234 -6.11 -10.76 -24.56
C LEU A 234 -7.42 -11.36 -24.02
N ARG A 235 -8.01 -12.34 -24.71
CA ARG A 235 -9.24 -13.01 -24.24
C ARG A 235 -9.05 -13.75 -22.92
N ASP A 236 -7.92 -14.45 -22.77
CA ASP A 236 -7.59 -15.14 -21.52
C ASP A 236 -7.39 -14.14 -20.38
N TYR A 237 -6.79 -13.00 -20.67
CA TYR A 237 -6.62 -11.92 -19.72
C TYR A 237 -7.97 -11.31 -19.30
N GLU A 238 -8.85 -11.00 -20.26
CA GLU A 238 -10.20 -10.50 -20.00
C GLU A 238 -11.02 -11.47 -19.15
N ARG A 239 -10.95 -12.78 -19.46
CA ARG A 239 -11.56 -13.83 -18.64
C ARG A 239 -11.03 -13.79 -17.21
N GLY A 240 -9.71 -13.71 -17.05
CA GLY A 240 -9.07 -13.62 -15.76
C GLY A 240 -9.53 -12.40 -14.96
N PHE A 241 -9.51 -11.22 -15.59
CA PHE A 241 -10.02 -9.99 -14.99
C PHE A 241 -11.47 -10.15 -14.50
N MET A 242 -12.36 -10.68 -15.34
CA MET A 242 -13.76 -10.92 -14.96
C MET A 242 -13.90 -11.91 -13.80
N ASN A 243 -13.07 -12.95 -13.75
CA ASN A 243 -13.03 -13.89 -12.63
C ASN A 243 -12.59 -13.23 -11.31
N VAL A 244 -11.62 -12.30 -11.36
CA VAL A 244 -11.22 -11.49 -10.19
C VAL A 244 -12.38 -10.60 -9.74
N MET A 245 -13.01 -9.89 -10.68
CA MET A 245 -14.15 -9.01 -10.38
C MET A 245 -15.29 -9.77 -9.72
N GLU A 246 -15.61 -10.97 -10.20
CA GLU A 246 -16.65 -11.82 -9.60
C GLU A 246 -16.26 -12.31 -8.20
N SER A 247 -14.98 -12.62 -7.99
CA SER A 247 -14.46 -13.02 -6.67
C SER A 247 -14.53 -11.89 -5.65
N ILE A 248 -14.41 -10.63 -6.09
CA ILE A 248 -14.55 -9.43 -5.25
C ILE A 248 -16.02 -9.07 -5.03
N ARG A 249 -16.85 -9.25 -6.07
CA ARG A 249 -18.27 -8.89 -6.07
C ARG A 249 -19.00 -9.47 -4.87
N LYS A 250 -18.87 -10.78 -4.62
CA LYS A 250 -19.68 -11.46 -3.61
C LYS A 250 -19.39 -10.97 -2.17
N PRO A 251 -18.13 -10.90 -1.69
CA PRO A 251 -17.83 -10.34 -0.36
C PRO A 251 -18.32 -8.89 -0.17
N VAL A 252 -18.19 -8.07 -1.22
CA VAL A 252 -18.67 -6.67 -1.22
C VAL A 252 -20.19 -6.62 -1.16
N HIS A 253 -20.86 -7.47 -1.95
CA HIS A 253 -22.31 -7.59 -1.96
C HIS A 253 -22.85 -8.02 -0.60
N ASP A 254 -22.24 -9.03 0.03
CA ASP A 254 -22.60 -9.49 1.38
C ASP A 254 -22.47 -8.35 2.40
N MET A 255 -21.45 -7.50 2.27
CA MET A 255 -21.26 -6.32 3.12
C MET A 255 -22.32 -5.23 2.89
N ILE A 256 -22.72 -4.98 1.64
CA ILE A 256 -23.83 -4.04 1.33
C ILE A 256 -25.15 -4.58 1.90
N HIS A 257 -25.41 -5.88 1.74
CA HIS A 257 -26.64 -6.52 2.22
C HIS A 257 -26.75 -6.61 3.75
N THR A 258 -25.64 -6.55 4.48
CA THR A 258 -25.65 -6.41 5.94
C THR A 258 -25.92 -4.99 6.42
N GLY A 259 -26.14 -4.04 5.50
CA GLY A 259 -26.55 -2.66 5.80
C GLY A 259 -25.41 -1.65 5.87
N TYR A 260 -24.18 -2.04 5.48
CA TYR A 260 -23.07 -1.09 5.40
C TYR A 260 -23.22 -0.19 4.18
N ASN A 261 -22.99 1.10 4.38
CA ASN A 261 -22.85 2.04 3.28
C ASN A 261 -21.44 1.88 2.68
N VAL A 262 -21.35 1.02 1.66
CA VAL A 262 -20.11 0.73 0.95
C VAL A 262 -20.03 1.54 -0.34
N GLU A 263 -18.97 2.33 -0.43
CA GLU A 263 -18.61 3.03 -1.64
C GLU A 263 -17.45 2.28 -2.30
N VAL A 264 -17.70 1.67 -3.46
CA VAL A 264 -16.69 0.90 -4.19
C VAL A 264 -16.14 1.71 -5.34
N THR A 265 -14.81 1.90 -5.35
CA THR A 265 -14.13 2.62 -6.42
C THR A 265 -13.05 1.72 -7.00
N TRP A 266 -13.02 1.58 -8.31
CA TRP A 266 -12.02 0.78 -9.00
C TRP A 266 -10.95 1.70 -9.56
N ARG A 267 -9.68 1.40 -9.30
CA ARG A 267 -8.55 2.05 -9.96
C ARG A 267 -7.68 0.98 -10.60
N MET A 268 -7.41 1.13 -11.89
CA MET A 268 -6.29 0.45 -12.52
C MET A 268 -5.09 1.36 -12.38
N LEU A 269 -4.07 0.86 -11.71
CA LEU A 269 -2.82 1.59 -11.49
C LEU A 269 -1.78 1.01 -12.44
N ASP A 270 -1.09 1.90 -13.15
CA ASP A 270 0.08 1.52 -13.92
C ASP A 270 1.23 1.26 -12.95
N VAL A 271 2.14 0.37 -13.35
CA VAL A 271 3.25 -0.08 -12.50
C VAL A 271 4.15 1.08 -12.07
N ASP A 272 4.24 2.10 -12.94
CA ASP A 272 5.06 3.29 -12.72
C ASP A 272 4.50 4.20 -11.62
N ASP A 273 3.18 4.23 -11.40
CA ASP A 273 2.52 5.06 -10.36
C ASP A 273 2.97 4.67 -8.94
N TYR A 274 3.42 3.42 -8.75
CA TYR A 274 3.80 2.89 -7.46
C TYR A 274 5.29 2.95 -7.17
N SER A 275 6.11 3.18 -8.20
CA SER A 275 7.54 3.00 -8.05
C SER A 275 8.12 3.97 -7.05
N GLY A 276 7.49 5.13 -6.77
CA GLY A 276 7.90 6.07 -5.71
C GLY A 276 9.38 6.44 -5.76
N ARG A 277 10.05 6.08 -6.86
CA ARG A 277 11.40 6.46 -7.17
C ARG A 277 11.21 7.87 -7.66
N THR A 278 11.30 8.80 -6.72
CA THR A 278 12.01 10.03 -6.99
C THR A 278 13.34 9.60 -7.60
N CYS A 279 13.35 9.39 -8.92
CA CYS A 279 14.57 9.49 -9.71
C CYS A 279 15.21 10.77 -9.21
N CYS A 280 16.45 10.67 -8.74
CA CYS A 280 17.23 11.80 -8.27
C CYS A 280 17.19 12.88 -9.36
N ALA A 281 16.22 13.77 -9.24
CA ALA A 281 15.98 14.90 -10.11
C ALA A 281 16.52 16.15 -9.43
N ASP A 282 17.63 15.97 -8.72
CA ASP A 282 18.56 17.03 -8.38
C ASP A 282 19.92 16.48 -8.78
N GLY A 283 20.39 16.98 -9.93
CA GLY A 283 21.73 16.75 -10.42
C GLY A 283 22.74 17.35 -9.45
N ASP A 284 23.15 16.54 -8.48
CA ASP A 284 24.32 16.78 -7.67
C ASP A 284 24.95 15.43 -7.34
N CYS A 285 25.34 14.70 -8.40
CA CYS A 285 26.42 13.73 -8.31
C CYS A 285 27.70 14.53 -8.08
N GLY A 286 27.85 15.07 -6.87
CA GLY A 286 29.04 15.79 -6.48
C GLY A 286 30.26 14.92 -6.74
N GLU A 287 31.14 15.42 -7.60
CA GLU A 287 32.54 15.01 -7.69
C GLU A 287 33.11 15.10 -6.27
N SER A 288 33.13 13.97 -5.56
CA SER A 288 33.80 13.85 -4.27
C SER A 288 34.76 12.68 -4.35
N ASP A 289 36.00 13.06 -4.68
CA ASP A 289 37.25 12.52 -4.16
C ASP A 289 37.46 11.01 -4.26
N CYS A 290 37.64 10.56 -5.51
CA CYS A 290 38.51 9.44 -5.82
C CYS A 290 39.98 9.91 -5.76
N ASN A 291 40.56 10.09 -4.57
CA ASN A 291 42.00 10.22 -4.45
C ASN A 291 42.58 9.43 -3.26
N SER A 292 43.55 8.57 -3.63
CA SER A 292 44.76 8.16 -2.87
C SER A 292 44.54 7.34 -1.58
N ASP A 293 45.13 6.17 -1.33
CA ASP A 293 46.41 5.58 -1.76
C ASP A 293 46.39 4.04 -1.57
N GLY A 294 47.21 3.31 -2.36
CA GLY A 294 47.69 1.99 -1.94
C GLY A 294 47.98 0.98 -3.07
N ASP A 295 49.22 1.01 -3.56
CA ASP A 295 49.87 0.11 -4.53
C ASP A 295 49.51 -1.38 -4.50
N SER A 296 49.27 -1.99 -5.68
CA SER A 296 50.22 -2.94 -6.30
C SER A 296 49.67 -3.58 -7.58
N ASP A 297 50.44 -3.41 -8.66
CA ASP A 297 50.54 -4.18 -9.92
C ASP A 297 49.63 -5.40 -10.16
N THR A 298 48.83 -5.37 -11.24
CA THR A 298 49.09 -6.18 -12.47
C THR A 298 47.96 -6.04 -13.51
N ARG A 299 48.35 -5.65 -14.73
CA ARG A 299 47.79 -6.04 -16.05
C ARG A 299 46.35 -6.62 -16.11
N SER A 300 45.46 -5.87 -16.75
CA SER A 300 44.83 -6.27 -18.03
C SER A 300 44.07 -5.09 -18.63
N GLU A 301 44.50 -4.68 -19.82
CA GLU A 301 43.72 -3.86 -20.74
C GLU A 301 42.48 -4.65 -21.18
N GLU A 302 41.33 -4.37 -20.58
CA GLU A 302 40.03 -4.69 -21.17
C GLU A 302 39.32 -3.38 -21.45
N GLY A 303 39.29 -3.01 -22.74
CA GLY A 303 38.53 -1.87 -23.20
C GLY A 303 37.05 -2.05 -22.86
N CYS A 304 36.42 -0.96 -22.39
CA CYS A 304 34.97 -0.83 -22.41
C CYS A 304 34.48 -0.88 -23.86
N GLY A 305 34.24 -2.09 -24.35
CA GLY A 305 33.44 -2.34 -25.54
C GLY A 305 31.98 -2.03 -25.21
N CYS A 306 31.59 -0.77 -25.37
CA CYS A 306 30.20 -0.45 -25.64
C CYS A 306 29.89 -1.06 -27.01
N SER A 307 29.37 -2.28 -27.02
CA SER A 307 28.86 -2.90 -28.25
C SER A 307 27.76 -2.01 -28.80
N GLU A 308 27.98 -1.49 -30.00
CA GLU A 308 26.93 -1.03 -30.92
C GLU A 308 25.85 -2.11 -30.96
N TYR A 309 24.73 -1.87 -30.28
CA TYR A 309 23.48 -2.52 -30.66
C TYR A 309 23.02 -1.81 -31.92
N ASP A 310 22.86 -2.60 -32.99
CA ASP A 310 22.23 -2.19 -34.24
C ASP A 310 20.94 -1.41 -33.93
N VAL A 311 20.94 -0.15 -34.33
CA VAL A 311 19.74 0.69 -34.36
C VAL A 311 18.88 0.16 -35.50
N TRP A 312 17.99 -0.77 -35.16
CA TRP A 312 16.88 -1.12 -36.04
C TRP A 312 15.86 0.02 -35.96
N ASP A 313 15.48 0.54 -37.12
CA ASP A 313 14.52 1.63 -37.32
C ASP A 313 13.27 1.47 -36.44
N GLU A 314 13.22 2.22 -35.33
CA GLU A 314 12.04 2.33 -34.45
C GLU A 314 10.83 2.98 -35.17
N HIS A 315 11.04 3.51 -36.38
CA HIS A 315 10.04 4.27 -37.11
C HIS A 315 8.88 3.44 -37.69
N ASP A 316 9.09 2.17 -38.03
CA ASP A 316 8.02 1.32 -38.60
C ASP A 316 7.18 0.58 -37.56
N VAL A 317 7.75 0.30 -36.38
CA VAL A 317 6.96 -0.21 -35.24
C VAL A 317 6.19 0.96 -34.62
N CYS A 318 6.78 2.14 -34.44
CA CYS A 318 6.05 3.28 -33.88
C CYS A 318 4.91 3.82 -34.77
N SER A 319 4.95 3.66 -36.10
CA SER A 319 3.88 4.14 -36.99
C SER A 319 2.61 3.27 -36.92
N LEU A 320 2.75 1.96 -36.78
CA LEU A 320 1.64 1.04 -36.47
C LEU A 320 1.05 1.26 -35.07
N TYR A 321 1.83 1.83 -34.16
CA TYR A 321 1.44 2.09 -32.76
C TYR A 321 0.83 3.48 -32.55
N LYS A 322 1.15 4.48 -33.38
CA LYS A 322 0.51 5.80 -33.32
C LYS A 322 -0.94 5.80 -33.81
N ASP A 323 -1.25 4.96 -34.80
CA ASP A 323 -2.59 4.93 -35.41
C ASP A 323 -3.53 3.86 -34.80
N ARG A 324 -3.02 2.92 -34.00
CA ARG A 324 -3.84 1.99 -33.21
C ARG A 324 -3.81 2.33 -31.72
N LYS A 325 -4.82 3.10 -31.31
CA LYS A 325 -5.29 3.34 -29.93
C LYS A 325 -5.53 2.05 -29.13
N LEU A 326 -4.48 1.35 -28.71
CA LEU A 326 -4.58 0.14 -27.89
C LEU A 326 -3.48 0.14 -26.82
N GLY A 327 -3.91 0.01 -25.57
CA GLY A 327 -3.06 0.04 -24.38
C GLY A 327 -3.85 0.28 -23.09
N LEU A 328 -5.09 0.77 -23.19
CA LEU A 328 -6.08 0.75 -22.11
C LEU A 328 -7.27 -0.09 -22.57
N PHE A 329 -7.72 -0.99 -21.69
CA PHE A 329 -8.91 -1.80 -21.85
C PHE A 329 -10.04 -1.00 -22.49
N ARG A 330 -10.31 -1.29 -23.76
CA ARG A 330 -11.45 -0.73 -24.46
C ARG A 330 -12.56 -1.75 -24.39
N LEU A 331 -13.05 -2.03 -23.19
CA LEU A 331 -14.42 -2.51 -23.07
C LEU A 331 -15.27 -1.44 -23.77
N SER A 332 -16.04 -1.87 -24.76
CA SER A 332 -17.04 -1.04 -25.40
C SER A 332 -17.95 -0.42 -24.33
N LYS A 333 -18.58 0.71 -24.66
CA LYS A 333 -19.56 1.33 -23.75
C LYS A 333 -20.61 0.32 -23.29
N GLU A 334 -21.00 -0.61 -24.16
CA GLU A 334 -21.97 -1.67 -23.91
C GLU A 334 -21.42 -2.76 -22.97
N GLU A 335 -20.16 -3.15 -23.10
CA GLU A 335 -19.51 -4.09 -22.17
C GLU A 335 -19.35 -3.45 -20.78
N TRP A 336 -18.99 -2.17 -20.73
CA TRP A 336 -18.95 -1.42 -19.47
C TRP A 336 -20.33 -1.24 -18.85
N GLU A 337 -21.36 -0.96 -19.65
CA GLU A 337 -22.76 -0.91 -19.19
C GLU A 337 -23.24 -2.29 -18.74
N THR A 338 -22.75 -3.37 -19.34
CA THR A 338 -23.03 -4.74 -18.91
C THR A 338 -22.37 -5.03 -17.56
N VAL A 339 -21.09 -4.69 -17.38
CA VAL A 339 -20.40 -4.79 -16.08
C VAL A 339 -21.09 -3.91 -15.02
N ARG A 340 -21.49 -2.70 -15.38
CA ARG A 340 -22.22 -1.76 -14.50
C ARG A 340 -23.58 -2.31 -14.07
N THR A 341 -24.36 -2.83 -15.02
CA THR A 341 -25.69 -3.39 -14.77
C THR A 341 -25.56 -4.70 -13.99
N PHE A 342 -24.56 -5.51 -14.32
CA PHE A 342 -24.24 -6.74 -13.62
C PHE A 342 -23.90 -6.45 -12.15
N LEU A 343 -23.06 -5.46 -11.87
CA LEU A 343 -22.62 -5.11 -10.52
C LEU A 343 -23.62 -4.26 -9.72
N ASN A 344 -24.66 -3.72 -10.36
CA ASN A 344 -25.69 -2.85 -9.76
C ASN A 344 -25.09 -1.61 -9.05
N MET A 345 -24.09 -0.96 -9.68
CA MET A 345 -23.36 0.20 -9.14
C MET A 345 -23.45 1.41 -10.08
N THR A 346 -23.46 2.63 -9.54
CA THR A 346 -23.48 3.89 -10.33
C THR A 346 -22.06 4.27 -10.77
N LEU A 347 -21.89 4.66 -12.03
CA LEU A 347 -20.62 5.04 -12.67
C LEU A 347 -20.72 6.50 -13.19
N THR A 348 -19.75 7.36 -12.86
CA THR A 348 -19.63 8.74 -13.37
C THR A 348 -18.15 9.06 -13.71
N ILE A 349 -17.91 9.90 -14.72
CA ILE A 349 -16.60 10.10 -15.40
C ILE A 349 -16.05 11.50 -15.10
N HIS A 350 -14.78 11.63 -14.69
CA HIS A 350 -14.06 12.92 -14.63
C HIS A 350 -12.61 12.81 -15.15
N GLN A 351 -12.12 13.86 -15.82
CA GLN A 351 -10.83 13.94 -16.53
C GLN A 351 -9.71 14.51 -15.64
N SER A 352 -8.50 13.97 -15.76
CA SER A 352 -7.26 14.60 -15.28
C SER A 352 -6.64 15.47 -16.39
N THR A 353 -6.06 16.62 -16.03
CA THR A 353 -5.56 17.66 -16.95
C THR A 353 -4.10 17.48 -17.39
N THR A 354 -3.45 16.36 -17.11
CA THR A 354 -2.08 16.08 -17.57
C THR A 354 -2.07 14.95 -18.60
N ASN A 355 -1.33 15.15 -19.69
CA ASN A 355 -1.33 14.45 -20.99
C ASN A 355 -1.04 12.91 -20.99
N SER A 356 -1.78 12.13 -20.20
CA SER A 356 -1.78 10.66 -20.22
C SER A 356 -3.22 10.13 -20.30
N PRO A 357 -3.47 8.97 -20.95
CA PRO A 357 -4.82 8.51 -21.23
C PRO A 357 -5.54 7.96 -19.99
N PHE A 358 -6.80 8.39 -19.83
CA PHE A 358 -7.91 7.91 -18.99
C PHE A 358 -7.62 7.03 -17.77
N PHE A 359 -7.81 7.61 -16.57
CA PHE A 359 -7.93 6.89 -15.30
C PHE A 359 -9.35 7.01 -14.72
N LEU A 360 -9.84 5.92 -14.13
CA LEU A 360 -11.21 5.73 -13.61
C LEU A 360 -11.22 5.82 -12.08
N VAL A 361 -12.15 6.57 -11.47
CA VAL A 361 -12.46 6.50 -10.03
C VAL A 361 -13.96 6.80 -9.84
N GLY A 362 -14.69 6.00 -9.06
CA GLY A 362 -16.13 6.16 -8.79
C GLY A 362 -16.46 6.56 -7.34
N LYS A 363 -17.71 6.96 -7.06
CA LYS A 363 -18.33 7.10 -5.72
C LYS A 363 -19.75 6.54 -5.72
N SER A 364 -20.25 6.04 -4.59
CA SER A 364 -21.58 5.45 -4.39
C SER A 364 -22.32 6.17 -3.26
N HIS A 365 -23.60 6.49 -3.49
CA HIS A 365 -24.57 6.85 -2.45
C HIS A 365 -25.85 6.06 -2.68
N THR A 366 -25.91 4.84 -2.15
CA THR A 366 -27.13 4.04 -2.10
C THR A 366 -27.78 4.20 -0.73
N ARG A 367 -28.76 5.10 -0.60
CA ARG A 367 -29.73 5.06 0.51
C ARG A 367 -30.87 4.15 0.08
N LEU A 368 -30.91 2.92 0.59
CA LEU A 368 -32.10 2.09 0.48
C LEU A 368 -33.24 2.73 1.32
N PRO A 369 -34.49 2.78 0.82
CA PRO A 369 -35.60 3.26 1.62
C PRO A 369 -35.85 2.30 2.77
N LEU A 370 -35.61 2.76 4.01
CA LEU A 370 -36.08 2.11 5.23
C LEU A 370 -37.61 2.00 5.14
N ARG A 371 -38.13 0.81 4.79
CA ARG A 371 -39.54 0.50 4.98
C ARG A 371 -39.81 0.54 6.48
N SER A 372 -40.62 1.51 6.90
CA SER A 372 -41.19 1.58 8.23
C SER A 372 -41.95 0.29 8.52
N LEU A 373 -41.44 -0.53 9.44
CA LEU A 373 -42.27 -1.45 10.19
C LEU A 373 -43.07 -0.58 11.17
N GLN A 374 -44.34 -0.37 10.85
CA GLN A 374 -45.33 0.09 11.82
C GLN A 374 -45.86 -1.13 12.61
N PRO A 375 -46.29 -0.90 13.88
CA PRO A 375 -46.34 -1.91 14.93
C PRO A 375 -47.28 -3.08 14.71
#